data_AF-A0A7S6WRC5-F1
#
_entry.id   AF-A0A7S6WRC5-F1
#
_cell.length_a   1.000
_cell.length_b   1.000
_cell.length_c   1.000
_cell.angle_alpha   90.00
_cell.angle_beta   90.00
_cell.angle_gamma   90.00
#
_symmetry.space_group_name_H-M   'P 1'
#
loop_
_entity.id
_entity.type
_entity.pdbx_description
1 polymer ?
#
loop_
_entity_poly.entity_id
_entity_poly.type
_entity_poly.pdbx_seq_one_letter_code
_entity_poly.pdbx_strand_id
1 'polypeptide(L)'
;MTCNEALNRYMALDKHDPVPFTVTVHLLRCKRCRNIVRAMTTAACMYSRALSDTADSDDKLVQKTMDKINKTLPDLISLRSESTAPNVHILPWVIIGITMIIGLGSVPFTEIGRWASENFQLKFVIPFALVFASFVSIFSALFVGRNLDFFVKKFDLKDGN
;
A
#
# COMPACT_ATOMS: atom_id res chain seq x y z
N MET A 1 5.84 15.66 -15.73
CA MET A 1 4.48 15.24 -16.14
C MET A 1 3.82 16.32 -16.96
N THR A 2 2.99 15.90 -17.92
CA THR A 2 2.21 16.83 -18.73
C THR A 2 1.01 17.37 -17.93
N CYS A 3 0.39 18.46 -18.39
CA CYS A 3 -0.78 19.03 -17.71
C CYS A 3 -1.99 18.07 -17.68
N ASN A 4 -2.16 17.27 -18.74
CA ASN A 4 -3.24 16.29 -18.83
C ASN A 4 -3.03 15.13 -17.86
N GLU A 5 -1.80 14.62 -17.79
CA GLU A 5 -1.41 13.56 -16.85
C GLU A 5 -1.56 14.02 -15.40
N ALA A 6 -1.17 15.26 -15.10
CA ALA A 6 -1.36 15.90 -13.80
C ALA A 6 -2.82 15.90 -13.35
N LEU A 7 -3.70 16.30 -14.26
CA LEU A 7 -5.12 16.49 -13.98
C LEU A 7 -5.83 15.14 -13.87
N ASN A 8 -5.54 14.22 -14.79
CA ASN A 8 -6.12 12.87 -14.76
C ASN A 8 -5.74 12.14 -13.46
N ARG A 9 -4.46 12.26 -13.06
CA ARG A 9 -3.99 11.67 -11.80
C ARG A 9 -4.66 12.32 -10.59
N TYR A 10 -4.91 13.63 -10.61
CA TYR A 10 -5.66 14.32 -9.55
C TYR A 10 -7.14 13.89 -9.50
N MET A 11 -7.79 13.72 -10.66
CA MET A 11 -9.19 13.27 -10.75
C MET A 11 -9.39 11.82 -10.33
N ALA A 12 -8.34 10.99 -10.43
CA ALA A 12 -8.36 9.61 -9.97
C ALA A 12 -8.25 9.45 -8.44
N LEU A 13 -8.00 10.54 -7.69
CA LEU A 13 -7.97 10.50 -6.23
C LEU A 13 -9.37 10.65 -5.64
N ASP A 14 -9.63 9.94 -4.54
CA ASP A 14 -10.80 10.21 -3.71
C ASP A 14 -10.60 11.45 -2.82
N LYS A 15 -11.69 12.04 -2.29
CA LYS A 15 -11.70 13.30 -1.55
C LYS A 15 -10.76 13.33 -0.33
N HIS A 16 -10.49 12.17 0.25
CA HIS A 16 -9.64 12.01 1.43
C HIS A 16 -8.27 11.39 1.13
N ASP A 17 -7.96 11.12 -0.13
CA ASP A 17 -6.67 10.57 -0.52
C ASP A 17 -5.57 11.65 -0.54
N PRO A 18 -4.35 11.33 -0.07
CA PRO A 18 -3.24 12.26 -0.12
C PRO A 18 -2.76 12.46 -1.56
N VAL A 19 -2.63 13.71 -1.97
CA VAL A 19 -2.14 14.07 -3.31
C VAL A 19 -0.67 13.64 -3.48
N PRO A 20 -0.33 12.86 -4.51
CA PRO A 20 1.06 12.45 -4.75
C PRO A 20 1.98 13.66 -4.92
N PHE A 21 3.19 13.59 -4.36
CA PHE A 21 4.17 14.67 -4.41
C PHE A 21 4.45 15.20 -5.82
N THR A 22 4.47 14.32 -6.82
CA THR A 22 4.66 14.68 -8.23
C THR A 22 3.57 15.63 -8.74
N VAL A 23 2.32 15.39 -8.31
CA VAL A 23 1.16 16.23 -8.62
C VAL A 23 1.23 17.55 -7.89
N THR A 24 1.58 17.52 -6.60
CA THR A 24 1.75 18.72 -5.77
C THR A 24 2.79 19.69 -6.36
N VAL A 25 3.96 19.20 -6.78
CA VAL A 25 5.02 20.03 -7.39
C VAL A 25 4.55 20.68 -8.69
N HIS A 26 3.80 19.96 -9.53
CA HIS A 26 3.27 20.52 -10.77
C HIS A 26 2.19 21.58 -10.51
N LEU A 27 1.29 21.36 -9.54
CA LEU A 27 0.29 22.36 -9.14
C LEU A 27 0.95 23.62 -8.54
N LEU A 28 2.12 23.47 -7.91
CA LEU A 28 2.92 24.59 -7.46
C LEU A 28 3.51 25.40 -8.61
N ARG A 29 3.92 24.76 -9.72
CA ARG A 29 4.55 25.44 -10.86
C ARG A 29 3.55 25.91 -11.94
N CYS A 30 2.48 25.16 -12.18
CA CYS A 30 1.51 25.43 -13.24
C CYS A 30 0.26 26.12 -12.69
N LYS A 31 0.11 27.42 -12.99
CA LYS A 31 -1.06 28.23 -12.58
C LYS A 31 -2.38 27.71 -13.17
N ARG A 32 -2.36 27.20 -14.41
CA ARG A 32 -3.54 26.66 -15.08
C ARG A 32 -4.12 25.46 -14.33
N CYS A 33 -3.29 24.44 -14.09
CA CYS A 33 -3.71 23.25 -13.34
C CYS A 33 -4.16 23.60 -11.93
N ARG A 34 -3.47 24.53 -11.26
CA ARG A 34 -3.86 25.02 -9.93
C ARG A 34 -5.27 25.63 -9.92
N ASN A 35 -5.60 26.46 -10.91
CA ASN A 35 -6.90 27.11 -10.98
C ASN A 35 -8.03 26.10 -11.25
N ILE A 36 -7.79 25.13 -12.13
CA ILE A 36 -8.77 24.08 -12.44
C ILE A 36 -9.04 23.23 -11.19
N VAL A 37 -7.99 22.79 -10.49
CA VAL A 37 -8.13 22.02 -9.24
C VAL A 37 -8.90 22.82 -8.20
N ARG A 38 -8.57 24.11 -8.00
CA ARG A 38 -9.31 24.98 -7.07
C ARG A 38 -10.78 25.10 -7.44
N ALA A 39 -11.10 25.29 -8.71
CA ALA A 39 -12.48 25.38 -9.18
C ALA A 39 -13.28 24.09 -8.91
N MET A 40 -12.66 22.92 -9.12
CA MET A 40 -13.26 21.63 -8.78
C MET A 40 -13.48 21.49 -7.27
N THR A 41 -12.49 21.84 -6.45
CA THR A 41 -12.63 21.78 -4.99
C THR A 41 -13.74 22.72 -4.49
N THR A 42 -13.84 23.93 -5.04
CA THR A 42 -14.91 24.86 -4.68
C THR A 42 -16.28 24.32 -5.08
N ALA A 43 -16.43 23.77 -6.28
CA ALA A 43 -17.68 23.17 -6.73
C ALA A 43 -18.11 22.01 -5.81
N ALA A 44 -17.17 21.10 -5.50
CA ALA A 44 -17.43 19.99 -4.58
C ALA A 44 -17.84 20.47 -3.16
N CYS A 45 -17.24 21.56 -2.68
CA CYS A 45 -17.59 22.14 -1.39
C CYS A 45 -19.01 22.72 -1.40
N MET A 46 -19.42 23.41 -2.47
CA MET A 46 -20.77 23.98 -2.60
C MET A 46 -21.86 22.91 -2.54
N TYR A 47 -21.68 21.79 -3.26
CA TYR A 47 -22.61 20.66 -3.19
C TYR A 47 -22.69 20.06 -1.78
N SER A 48 -21.54 19.85 -1.12
CA SER A 48 -21.53 19.30 0.24
C SER A 48 -22.20 20.22 1.27
N ARG A 49 -22.08 21.55 1.10
CA ARG A 49 -22.67 22.53 2.00
C ARG A 49 -24.18 22.63 1.84
N ALA A 50 -24.67 22.64 0.59
CA ALA A 50 -26.10 22.65 0.33
C ALA A 50 -26.78 21.41 0.94
N LEU A 51 -26.13 20.25 0.84
CA LEU A 51 -26.65 19.01 1.41
C LEU A 51 -26.62 19.02 2.94
N SER A 52 -25.60 19.62 3.56
CA SER A 52 -25.54 19.77 5.03
C SER A 52 -26.56 20.77 5.57
N ASP A 53 -26.86 21.85 4.85
CA ASP A 53 -27.87 22.83 5.27
C ASP A 53 -29.30 22.26 5.19
N THR A 54 -29.55 21.31 4.27
CA THR A 54 -30.85 20.63 4.17
C THR A 54 -31.01 19.46 5.14
N ALA A 55 -29.92 19.01 5.78
CA ALA A 55 -29.96 17.91 6.72
C ALA A 55 -30.37 18.43 8.09
N ASP A 56 -31.66 18.31 8.41
CA ASP A 56 -32.13 18.57 9.77
C ASP A 56 -31.51 17.52 10.70
N SER A 57 -30.71 18.00 11.66
CA SER A 57 -29.97 17.13 12.59
C SER A 57 -30.90 16.48 13.63
N ASP A 58 -32.11 17.02 13.77
CA ASP A 58 -33.16 16.51 14.66
C ASP A 58 -34.07 15.47 14.00
N ASP A 59 -33.80 15.13 12.75
CA ASP A 59 -34.59 14.17 12.01
C ASP A 59 -34.43 12.77 12.62
N LYS A 60 -35.52 12.20 13.13
CA LYS A 60 -35.53 10.96 13.93
C LYS A 60 -34.93 9.76 13.17
N LEU A 61 -34.97 9.81 11.85
CA LEU A 61 -34.36 8.82 10.96
C LEU A 61 -32.83 8.92 10.95
N VAL A 62 -32.27 10.14 11.01
CA VAL A 62 -30.82 10.39 11.07
C VAL A 62 -30.28 9.86 12.40
N GLN A 63 -30.91 10.19 13.52
CA GLN A 63 -30.50 9.69 14.85
C GLN A 63 -30.53 8.15 14.93
N LYS A 64 -31.63 7.53 14.47
CA LYS A 64 -31.75 6.06 14.46
C LYS A 64 -30.70 5.39 13.57
N THR A 65 -30.33 6.03 12.47
CA THR A 65 -29.29 5.54 11.57
C THR A 65 -27.89 5.69 12.20
N MET A 66 -27.59 6.84 12.79
CA MET A 66 -26.32 7.09 13.49
C MET A 66 -26.13 6.16 14.69
N ASP A 67 -27.18 5.89 15.46
CA ASP A 67 -27.14 4.91 16.55
C ASP A 67 -26.84 3.49 16.05
N LYS A 68 -27.40 3.11 14.90
CA LYS A 68 -27.12 1.81 14.28
C LYS A 68 -25.68 1.74 13.80
N ILE A 69 -25.16 2.81 13.20
CA ILE A 69 -23.77 2.92 12.76
C ILE A 69 -22.82 2.81 13.95
N ASN A 70 -23.06 3.57 15.03
CA ASN A 70 -22.22 3.56 16.24
C ASN A 70 -22.17 2.18 16.91
N LYS A 71 -23.28 1.44 16.88
CA LYS A 71 -23.33 0.06 17.42
C LYS A 71 -22.55 -0.94 16.58
N THR A 72 -22.48 -0.76 15.26
CA THR A 72 -21.68 -1.61 14.35
C THR A 72 -20.23 -1.11 14.16
N LEU A 73 -19.92 0.10 14.60
CA LEU A 73 -18.60 0.71 14.48
C LEU A 73 -17.46 -0.14 15.09
N PRO A 74 -17.60 -0.79 16.27
CA PRO A 74 -16.53 -1.64 16.80
C PRO A 74 -16.17 -2.82 15.87
N ASP A 75 -17.15 -3.40 15.16
CA ASP A 75 -16.92 -4.46 14.17
C ASP A 75 -16.35 -3.92 12.85
N LEU A 76 -16.65 -2.67 12.50
CA LEU A 76 -16.11 -2.02 11.30
C LEU A 76 -14.68 -1.50 11.50
N ILE A 77 -14.32 -1.09 12.71
CA ILE A 77 -12.96 -0.63 13.04
C ILE A 77 -11.99 -1.81 13.06
N SER A 78 -12.42 -2.98 13.52
CA SER A 78 -11.60 -4.21 13.41
C SER A 78 -11.36 -4.60 11.95
N LEU A 79 -12.38 -4.48 11.08
CA LEU A 79 -12.24 -4.68 9.62
C LEU A 79 -11.37 -3.59 8.95
N ARG A 80 -11.48 -2.33 9.37
CA ARG A 80 -10.71 -1.21 8.82
C ARG A 80 -9.26 -1.18 9.29
N SER A 81 -8.96 -1.74 10.46
CA SER A 81 -7.58 -1.98 10.88
C SER A 81 -6.89 -3.00 9.97
N GLU A 82 -7.64 -3.87 9.30
CA GLU A 82 -7.13 -4.81 8.31
C GLU A 82 -7.05 -4.18 6.91
N SER A 83 -7.94 -3.21 6.60
CA SER A 83 -8.05 -2.58 5.26
C SER A 83 -7.36 -1.22 5.12
N THR A 84 -6.88 -0.59 6.19
CA THR A 84 -6.05 0.62 6.08
C THR A 84 -4.71 0.12 5.57
N ALA A 85 -4.60 0.00 4.24
CA ALA A 85 -3.37 -0.28 3.54
C ALA A 85 -2.29 0.62 4.15
N PRO A 86 -1.45 0.10 5.07
CA PRO A 86 -0.35 0.89 5.56
C PRO A 86 0.47 1.16 4.30
N ASN A 87 0.89 2.40 4.08
CA ASN A 87 1.83 2.74 3.02
C ASN A 87 2.85 1.60 2.93
N VAL A 88 2.72 0.78 1.89
CA VAL A 88 3.38 -0.54 1.89
C VAL A 88 4.83 -0.22 1.61
N HIS A 89 5.60 -0.02 2.66
CA HIS A 89 7.01 0.24 2.55
C HIS A 89 7.63 -1.09 2.12
N ILE A 90 7.80 -1.23 0.80
CA ILE A 90 8.43 -2.38 0.14
C ILE A 90 9.89 -2.53 0.63
N LEU A 91 10.50 -1.40 1.01
CA LEU A 91 11.87 -1.28 1.53
C LEU A 91 12.18 -2.23 2.70
N PRO A 92 11.45 -2.20 3.84
CA PRO A 92 11.59 -3.17 4.92
C PRO A 92 11.63 -4.64 4.46
N TRP A 93 10.71 -5.04 3.57
CA TRP A 93 10.66 -6.42 3.07
C TRP A 93 11.89 -6.77 2.23
N VAL A 94 12.33 -5.85 1.37
CA VAL A 94 13.56 -6.05 0.57
C VAL A 94 14.79 -6.17 1.47
N ILE A 95 14.88 -5.36 2.52
CA ILE A 95 15.99 -5.43 3.50
C ILE A 95 15.98 -6.78 4.22
N ILE A 96 14.81 -7.25 4.66
CA ILE A 96 14.67 -8.57 5.31
C ILE A 96 15.08 -9.69 4.35
N GLY A 97 14.64 -9.65 3.09
CA GLY A 97 15.00 -10.64 2.08
C GLY A 97 16.50 -10.69 1.80
N ILE A 98 17.14 -9.53 1.64
CA ILE A 98 18.60 -9.43 1.45
C ILE A 98 19.33 -9.97 2.68
N THR A 99 18.90 -9.59 3.88
CA THR A 99 19.51 -10.05 5.13
C THR A 99 19.37 -11.57 5.28
N MET A 100 18.23 -12.14 4.88
CA MET A 100 18.01 -13.59 4.88
C MET A 100 18.95 -14.31 3.90
N ILE A 101 19.08 -13.83 2.66
CA ILE A 101 19.96 -14.44 1.65
C ILE A 101 21.43 -14.37 2.10
N ILE A 102 21.88 -13.22 2.60
CA ILE A 102 23.25 -13.07 3.12
C ILE A 102 23.47 -13.93 4.35
N GLY A 103 22.50 -13.94 5.28
CA GLY A 103 22.56 -14.71 6.51
C GLY A 103 22.69 -16.20 6.23
N LEU A 104 21.74 -16.79 5.50
CA LEU A 104 21.78 -18.21 5.17
C LEU A 104 22.91 -18.55 4.18
N GLY A 105 23.18 -17.70 3.20
CA GLY A 105 24.25 -17.91 2.22
C GLY A 105 25.66 -17.85 2.83
N SER A 106 25.83 -17.16 3.95
CA SER A 106 27.11 -17.09 4.67
C SER A 106 27.36 -18.30 5.60
N VAL A 107 26.32 -19.04 6.00
CA VAL A 107 26.43 -20.24 6.85
C VAL A 107 27.50 -21.23 6.39
N PRO A 108 27.58 -21.67 5.11
CA PRO A 108 28.60 -22.63 4.69
C PRO A 108 30.03 -22.10 4.79
N PHE A 109 30.23 -20.78 4.86
CA PHE A 109 31.55 -20.15 5.00
C PHE A 109 31.97 -19.94 6.47
N THR A 110 31.07 -20.16 7.42
CA THR A 110 31.40 -20.09 8.86
C THR A 110 32.19 -21.32 9.31
N GLU A 111 32.92 -21.23 10.43
CA GLU A 111 33.66 -22.36 11.02
C GLU A 111 32.75 -23.57 11.30
N ILE A 112 31.52 -23.33 11.79
CA ILE A 112 30.52 -24.39 11.99
C ILE A 112 30.09 -25.01 10.65
N GLY A 113 29.83 -24.20 9.63
CA GLY A 113 29.37 -24.67 8.33
C GLY A 113 30.43 -25.48 7.60
N ARG A 114 31.68 -25.03 7.65
CA ARG A 114 32.84 -25.77 7.13
C ARG A 114 33.03 -27.09 7.85
N TRP A 115 33.03 -27.08 9.18
CA TRP A 115 33.12 -28.30 9.99
C TRP A 115 32.01 -29.29 9.65
N ALA A 116 30.77 -28.82 9.51
CA ALA A 116 29.63 -29.66 9.14
C ALA A 116 29.75 -30.21 7.70
N SER A 117 30.22 -29.38 6.77
CA SER A 117 30.46 -29.80 5.39
C SER A 117 31.59 -30.83 5.27
N GLU A 118 32.66 -30.71 6.06
CA GLU A 118 33.79 -31.63 6.05
C GLU A 118 33.42 -33.00 6.64
N ASN A 119 32.66 -33.03 7.75
CA ASN A 119 32.29 -34.28 8.43
C ASN A 119 31.12 -35.02 7.78
N PHE A 120 30.12 -34.29 7.27
CA PHE A 120 28.87 -34.89 6.77
C PHE A 120 28.72 -34.80 5.25
N GLN A 121 29.51 -33.96 4.56
CA GLN A 121 29.58 -33.86 3.10
C GLN A 121 28.18 -33.76 2.46
N LEU A 122 27.83 -34.71 1.59
CA LEU A 122 26.52 -34.81 0.92
C LEU A 122 25.32 -34.85 1.87
N LYS A 123 25.48 -35.44 3.06
CA LYS A 123 24.40 -35.53 4.06
C LYS A 123 24.09 -34.19 4.72
N PHE A 124 24.96 -33.20 4.59
CA PHE A 124 24.73 -31.83 5.04
C PHE A 124 24.29 -30.91 3.91
N VAL A 125 24.94 -30.99 2.74
CA VAL A 125 24.68 -30.09 1.60
C VAL A 125 23.24 -30.22 1.09
N ILE A 126 22.73 -31.44 0.91
CA ILE A 126 21.39 -31.68 0.37
C ILE A 126 20.28 -31.11 1.28
N PRO A 127 20.18 -31.49 2.57
CA PRO A 127 19.13 -30.95 3.43
C PRO A 127 19.30 -29.44 3.68
N PHE A 128 20.53 -28.94 3.76
CA PHE A 128 20.78 -27.50 3.89
C PHE A 128 20.24 -26.72 2.69
N ALA A 129 20.51 -27.17 1.46
CA ALA A 129 19.99 -26.56 0.25
C ALA A 129 18.45 -26.61 0.20
N LEU A 130 17.84 -27.71 0.67
CA LEU A 130 16.39 -27.87 0.71
C LEU A 130 15.73 -26.88 1.69
N VAL A 131 16.31 -26.73 2.89
CA VAL A 131 15.87 -25.74 3.87
C VAL A 131 16.04 -24.32 3.33
N PHE A 132 17.18 -24.02 2.72
CA PHE A 132 17.39 -22.71 2.12
C PHE A 132 16.36 -22.40 1.02
N ALA A 133 16.13 -23.34 0.11
CA ALA A 133 15.14 -23.19 -0.95
C ALA A 133 13.71 -23.02 -0.41
N SER A 134 13.34 -23.75 0.64
CA SER A 134 12.00 -23.64 1.24
C SER A 134 11.79 -22.28 1.89
N PHE A 135 12.76 -21.78 2.65
CA PHE A 135 12.71 -20.44 3.25
C PHE A 135 12.60 -19.34 2.18
N VAL A 136 13.43 -19.41 1.13
CA VAL A 136 13.39 -18.47 0.01
C VAL A 136 12.03 -18.52 -0.70
N SER A 137 11.48 -19.71 -0.93
CA SER A 137 10.19 -19.88 -1.61
C SER A 137 9.04 -19.30 -0.79
N ILE A 138 8.96 -19.63 0.51
CA ILE A 138 7.90 -19.13 1.40
C ILE A 138 8.00 -17.61 1.52
N PHE A 139 9.21 -17.09 1.73
CA PHE A 139 9.43 -15.65 1.83
C PHE A 139 9.01 -14.92 0.54
N SER A 140 9.37 -15.48 -0.62
CA SER A 140 8.99 -14.90 -1.92
C SER A 140 7.47 -14.89 -2.13
N ALA A 141 6.78 -15.97 -1.76
CA ALA A 141 5.32 -16.04 -1.84
C ALA A 141 4.64 -15.00 -0.92
N LEU A 142 5.11 -14.85 0.32
CA LEU A 142 4.61 -13.84 1.26
C LEU A 142 4.92 -12.41 0.79
N PHE A 143 6.11 -12.19 0.25
CA PHE A 143 6.52 -10.90 -0.30
C PHE A 143 5.61 -10.48 -1.45
N VAL A 144 5.39 -11.37 -2.42
CA VAL A 144 4.49 -11.10 -3.54
C VAL A 144 3.08 -10.88 -3.01
N GLY A 145 2.53 -11.80 -2.23
CA GLY A 145 1.16 -11.72 -1.71
C GLY A 145 0.86 -10.43 -0.95
N ARG A 146 1.77 -9.98 -0.08
CA ARG A 146 1.60 -8.74 0.71
C ARG A 146 1.80 -7.46 -0.10
N ASN A 147 2.52 -7.51 -1.22
CA ASN A 147 2.78 -6.36 -2.07
C ASN A 147 2.00 -6.42 -3.41
N LEU A 148 1.06 -7.36 -3.57
CA LEU A 148 0.27 -7.54 -4.79
C LEU A 148 -0.46 -6.27 -5.21
N ASP A 149 -1.01 -5.51 -4.26
CA ASP A 149 -1.73 -4.25 -4.53
C ASP A 149 -0.84 -3.21 -5.24
N PHE A 150 0.45 -3.14 -4.87
CA PHE A 150 1.43 -2.31 -5.56
C PHE A 150 1.70 -2.80 -6.99
N PHE A 151 1.83 -4.11 -7.19
CA PHE A 151 2.09 -4.69 -8.51
C PHE A 151 0.89 -4.50 -9.43
N VAL A 152 -0.33 -4.82 -8.98
CA VAL A 152 -1.57 -4.66 -9.75
C VAL A 152 -1.73 -3.20 -10.15
N LYS A 153 -1.64 -2.25 -9.21
CA LYS A 153 -1.75 -0.81 -9.52
C LYS A 153 -0.68 -0.31 -10.49
N LYS A 154 0.51 -0.91 -10.51
CA LYS A 154 1.59 -0.54 -11.43
C LYS A 154 1.43 -1.15 -12.82
N PHE A 155 0.87 -2.36 -12.92
CA PHE A 155 0.61 -3.01 -14.20
C PHE A 155 -0.65 -2.46 -14.88
N ASP A 156 -1.70 -2.16 -14.11
CA ASP A 156 -2.96 -1.59 -14.62
C ASP A 156 -2.77 -0.16 -15.20
N LEU A 157 -1.81 0.59 -14.66
CA LEU A 157 -1.41 1.90 -15.20
C LEU A 157 -0.61 1.83 -16.51
N LYS A 158 -0.21 0.63 -16.96
CA LYS A 158 0.61 0.46 -18.17
C LYS A 158 -0.20 0.10 -19.42
N ASP A 159 -1.43 -0.36 -19.26
CA ASP A 159 -2.33 -0.73 -20.36
C ASP A 159 -3.21 0.44 -20.85
N GLY A 160 -3.07 1.63 -20.24
CA GLY A 160 -3.67 2.88 -20.73
C GLY A 160 -2.72 3.65 -21.63
N ASN A 161 -2.47 3.16 -22.84
CA ASN A 161 -1.77 3.89 -23.91
C ASN A 161 -2.72 4.14 -25.07
#